data_AF-A0A0Q3UQN8-F1
#
_entry.id   AF-A0A0Q3UQN8-F1
#
_cell.length_a   1.000
_cell.length_b   1.000
_cell.length_c   1.000
_cell.angle_alpha   90.00
_cell.angle_beta   90.00
_cell.angle_gamma   90.00
#
_symmetry.space_group_name_H-M   'P 1'
#
loop_
_entity.id
_entity.type
_entity.pdbx_description
1 polymer ?
#
loop_
_entity_poly.entity_id
_entity_poly.type
_entity_poly.pdbx_seq_one_letter_code
_entity_poly.pdbx_strand_id
1 'polypeptide(L)'
;MAPSNTLMIHMEEKLLPREKNKLRKPVVEKMRRDRINSSIEQLKLLLEKEFQRHQPNSKLEKADILEVAVSYLKQQSQLQDHAFMHKNLEQDFNSGYLRCLKEAMHFLSYYEPKKETQLRKPTAEKLRRDWNNSSIEQLKLLVGKEFQRY
;
A
#
# COMPACT_ATOMS: atom_id res chain seq x y z
N MET A 1 51.25 -21.10 -27.12
CA MET A 1 50.58 -22.42 -27.20
C MET A 1 50.48 -22.96 -25.78
N ALA A 2 49.27 -23.08 -25.23
CA ALA A 2 49.09 -23.55 -23.85
C ALA A 2 48.62 -25.01 -23.86
N PRO A 3 49.41 -25.97 -23.35
CA PRO A 3 48.90 -27.29 -22.99
C PRO A 3 48.91 -27.41 -21.48
N SER A 4 47.74 -27.39 -20.80
CA SER A 4 47.70 -27.79 -19.38
C SER A 4 46.34 -28.26 -18.83
N ASN A 5 45.29 -28.41 -19.65
CA ASN A 5 44.01 -28.93 -19.14
C ASN A 5 43.83 -30.45 -19.29
N THR A 6 44.65 -31.13 -20.10
CA THR A 6 44.49 -32.57 -20.37
C THR A 6 44.85 -33.46 -19.17
N LEU A 7 45.82 -33.05 -18.33
CA LEU A 7 46.28 -33.84 -17.18
C LEU A 7 45.22 -33.92 -16.06
N MET A 8 44.44 -32.85 -15.88
CA MET A 8 43.37 -32.81 -14.87
C MET A 8 42.21 -33.74 -15.24
N ILE A 9 41.89 -33.84 -16.55
CA ILE A 9 40.85 -34.72 -17.07
C ILE A 9 41.27 -36.19 -16.93
N HIS A 10 42.55 -36.50 -17.16
CA HIS A 10 43.08 -37.87 -17.05
C HIS A 10 43.13 -38.43 -15.61
N MET A 11 43.23 -37.57 -14.59
CA MET A 11 43.19 -38.03 -13.19
C MET A 11 41.77 -38.37 -12.73
N GLU A 12 40.74 -37.78 -13.33
CA GLU A 12 39.34 -37.96 -12.91
C GLU A 12 38.73 -39.31 -13.34
N GLU A 13 39.33 -39.95 -14.35
CA GLU A 13 38.86 -41.24 -14.89
C GLU A 13 39.22 -42.44 -13.97
N LYS A 14 40.30 -42.34 -13.17
CA LYS A 14 40.82 -43.47 -12.37
C LYS A 14 40.41 -43.52 -10.89
N LEU A 15 39.65 -42.54 -10.37
CA LEU A 15 39.29 -42.51 -8.94
C LEU A 15 38.00 -43.25 -8.64
N LEU A 16 37.96 -44.04 -7.55
CA LEU A 16 36.76 -44.77 -7.15
C LEU A 16 35.62 -43.79 -6.77
N PRO A 17 34.32 -44.16 -6.90
CA PRO A 17 33.20 -43.26 -6.59
C PRO A 17 33.25 -42.63 -5.17
N ARG A 18 33.83 -43.35 -4.21
CA ARG A 18 34.08 -42.84 -2.84
C ARG A 18 35.14 -41.74 -2.78
N GLU A 19 36.14 -41.77 -3.66
CA GLU A 19 37.20 -40.77 -3.76
C GLU A 19 36.73 -39.54 -4.55
N LYS A 20 35.90 -39.75 -5.60
CA LYS A 20 35.19 -38.66 -6.29
C LYS A 20 34.30 -37.86 -5.34
N ASN A 21 33.59 -38.53 -4.42
CA ASN A 21 32.81 -37.85 -3.38
C ASN A 21 33.66 -37.13 -2.32
N LYS A 22 34.89 -37.60 -2.06
CA LYS A 22 35.84 -36.93 -1.16
C LYS A 22 36.47 -35.68 -1.81
N LEU A 23 36.55 -35.61 -3.14
CA LEU A 23 37.08 -34.46 -3.90
C LEU A 23 36.00 -33.45 -4.34
N ARG A 24 34.75 -33.88 -4.52
CA ARG A 24 33.64 -32.96 -4.84
C ARG A 24 33.31 -32.00 -3.69
N LYS A 25 33.35 -32.49 -2.45
CA LYS A 25 33.12 -31.68 -1.25
C LYS A 25 34.11 -30.49 -1.12
N PRO A 26 35.43 -30.65 -1.29
CA PRO A 26 36.37 -29.52 -1.23
C PRO A 26 36.22 -28.53 -2.39
N VAL A 27 35.78 -28.95 -3.58
CA VAL A 27 35.51 -28.02 -4.70
C VAL A 27 34.27 -27.17 -4.43
N VAL A 28 33.15 -27.76 -4.00
CA VAL A 28 31.94 -27.03 -3.65
C VAL A 28 32.19 -26.05 -2.51
N GLU A 29 32.93 -26.48 -1.48
CA GLU A 29 33.27 -25.61 -0.36
C GLU A 29 34.24 -24.48 -0.79
N LYS A 30 35.16 -24.74 -1.72
CA LYS A 30 35.98 -23.68 -2.32
C LYS A 30 35.09 -22.65 -3.03
N MET A 31 34.16 -23.08 -3.88
CA MET A 31 33.21 -22.17 -4.54
C MET A 31 32.36 -21.38 -3.54
N ARG A 32 31.93 -22.01 -2.44
CA ARG A 32 31.20 -21.32 -1.38
C ARG A 32 32.05 -20.23 -0.75
N ARG A 33 33.31 -20.54 -0.40
CA ARG A 33 34.27 -19.57 0.17
C ARG A 33 34.56 -18.43 -0.80
N ASP A 34 34.76 -18.74 -2.08
CA ASP A 34 35.02 -17.74 -3.12
C ASP A 34 33.82 -16.80 -3.28
N ARG A 35 32.59 -17.33 -3.27
CA ARG A 35 31.37 -16.53 -3.28
C ARG A 35 31.28 -15.60 -2.06
N ILE A 36 31.53 -16.13 -0.86
CA ILE A 36 31.51 -15.33 0.38
C ILE A 36 32.55 -14.21 0.31
N ASN A 37 33.78 -14.52 -0.11
CA ASN A 37 34.84 -13.53 -0.24
C ASN A 37 34.48 -12.45 -1.27
N SER A 38 33.91 -12.83 -2.42
CA SER A 38 33.44 -11.89 -3.42
C SER A 38 32.38 -10.96 -2.85
N SER A 39 31.42 -11.48 -2.09
CA SER A 39 30.37 -10.66 -1.46
C SER A 39 30.93 -9.70 -0.40
N ILE A 40 31.96 -10.11 0.36
CA ILE A 40 32.63 -9.25 1.33
C ILE A 40 33.36 -8.09 0.64
N GLU A 41 34.06 -8.35 -0.47
CA GLU A 41 34.70 -7.29 -1.26
C GLU A 41 33.66 -6.35 -1.89
N GLN A 42 32.52 -6.87 -2.35
CA GLN A 42 31.42 -6.03 -2.83
C GLN A 42 30.86 -5.13 -1.72
N LEU A 43 30.68 -5.65 -0.50
CA LEU A 43 30.25 -4.86 0.66
C LEU A 43 31.24 -3.74 0.97
N LYS A 44 32.55 -4.02 0.87
CA LYS A 44 33.59 -3.01 1.06
C LYS A 44 33.43 -1.82 0.11
N LEU A 45 33.15 -2.09 -1.16
CA LEU A 45 32.94 -1.05 -2.18
C LEU A 45 31.63 -0.29 -1.96
N LEU A 46 30.54 -0.99 -1.67
CA LEU A 46 29.23 -0.37 -1.48
C LEU A 46 29.20 0.58 -0.26
N LEU A 47 29.96 0.25 0.78
CA LEU A 47 30.01 1.00 2.03
C LEU A 47 31.28 1.86 2.16
N GLU A 48 32.02 2.09 1.07
CA GLU A 48 33.30 2.82 1.08
C GLU A 48 33.21 4.18 1.81
N LYS A 49 32.12 4.92 1.56
CA LYS A 49 31.87 6.21 2.22
C LYS A 49 31.68 6.06 3.73
N GLU A 50 30.99 5.02 4.17
CA GLU A 50 30.78 4.76 5.61
C GLU A 50 32.09 4.33 6.27
N PHE A 51 32.94 3.56 5.58
CA PHE A 51 34.28 3.25 6.08
C PHE A 51 35.16 4.49 6.21
N GLN A 52 35.14 5.40 5.24
CA GLN A 52 35.90 6.66 5.31
C GLN A 52 35.49 7.53 6.50
N ARG A 53 34.21 7.48 6.90
CA ARG A 53 33.70 8.23 8.07
C ARG A 53 34.17 7.64 9.40
N HIS A 54 34.26 6.31 9.49
CA HIS A 54 34.65 5.63 10.72
C HIS A 54 36.17 5.47 10.86
N GLN A 55 36.87 5.14 9.78
CA GLN A 55 38.31 4.86 9.75
C GLN A 55 38.95 5.27 8.40
N PRO A 56 39.27 6.57 8.19
CA PRO A 56 39.69 7.08 6.88
C PRO A 56 41.03 6.55 6.33
N ASN A 57 41.86 5.85 7.11
CA ASN A 57 43.21 5.42 6.68
C ASN A 57 43.63 4.04 7.22
N SER A 58 42.69 3.20 7.65
CA SER A 58 43.00 1.88 8.20
C SER A 58 42.85 0.79 7.15
N LYS A 59 43.67 -0.26 7.25
CA LYS A 59 43.48 -1.48 6.45
C LYS A 59 42.26 -2.20 6.98
N LEU A 60 41.16 -2.14 6.24
CA LEU A 60 39.91 -2.81 6.60
C LEU A 60 40.08 -4.33 6.64
N GLU A 61 39.93 -4.93 7.82
CA GLU A 61 39.85 -6.36 7.98
C GLU A 61 38.45 -6.87 7.63
N LYS A 62 38.32 -8.18 7.39
CA LYS A 62 37.01 -8.77 7.08
C LYS A 62 36.00 -8.61 8.23
N ALA A 63 36.48 -8.59 9.47
CA ALA A 63 35.63 -8.36 10.64
C ALA A 63 35.08 -6.93 10.63
N ASP A 64 35.93 -5.92 10.41
CA ASP A 64 35.52 -4.51 10.32
C ASP A 64 34.49 -4.28 9.22
N ILE A 65 34.70 -4.91 8.05
CA ILE A 65 33.76 -4.80 6.92
C ILE A 65 32.38 -5.28 7.32
N LEU A 66 32.30 -6.42 8.01
CA LEU A 66 31.03 -7.00 8.45
C LEU A 66 30.39 -6.18 9.57
N GLU A 67 31.18 -5.66 10.51
CA GLU A 67 30.68 -4.84 11.62
C GLU A 67 30.04 -3.55 11.13
N VAL A 68 30.74 -2.80 10.25
CA VAL A 68 30.19 -1.58 9.65
C VAL A 68 28.96 -1.87 8.82
N ALA A 69 28.95 -2.97 8.06
CA ALA A 69 27.78 -3.38 7.29
C ALA A 69 26.56 -3.66 8.19
N VAL A 70 26.75 -4.37 9.30
CA VAL A 70 25.68 -4.63 10.26
C VAL A 70 25.18 -3.33 10.91
N SER A 71 26.10 -2.45 11.32
CA SER A 71 25.75 -1.14 11.90
C SER A 71 24.93 -0.29 10.93
N TYR A 72 25.39 -0.20 9.68
CA TYR A 72 24.70 0.51 8.60
C TYR A 72 23.29 -0.04 8.36
N LEU A 73 23.13 -1.36 8.27
CA LEU A 73 21.82 -1.98 8.04
C LEU A 73 20.87 -1.77 9.21
N LYS A 74 21.35 -1.80 10.46
CA LYS A 74 20.53 -1.49 11.64
C LYS A 74 20.06 -0.04 11.66
N GLN A 75 20.95 0.90 11.31
CA GLN A 75 20.57 2.30 11.19
C GLN A 75 19.54 2.50 10.08
N GLN A 76 19.74 1.85 8.93
CA GLN A 76 18.82 1.93 7.80
C GLN A 76 17.46 1.31 8.12
N SER A 77 17.41 0.18 8.84
CA SER A 77 16.14 -0.46 9.21
C SER A 77 15.35 0.43 10.18
N GLN A 78 16.00 1.05 11.17
CA GLN A 78 15.33 1.98 12.09
C GLN A 78 14.74 3.19 11.35
N LEU A 79 15.47 3.74 10.37
CA LEU A 79 14.97 4.83 9.54
C LEU A 79 13.81 4.38 8.64
N GLN A 80 13.89 3.16 8.09
CA GLN A 80 12.83 2.60 7.26
C GLN A 80 11.58 2.27 8.07
N ASP A 81 11.69 1.75 9.28
CA ASP A 81 10.53 1.46 10.13
C ASP A 81 9.78 2.75 10.45
N HIS A 82 10.50 3.83 10.81
CA HIS A 82 9.88 5.13 11.02
C HIS A 82 9.29 5.73 9.74
N ALA A 83 10.01 5.66 8.62
CA ALA A 83 9.55 6.22 7.35
C ALA A 83 8.39 5.42 6.74
N PHE A 84 8.37 4.09 6.91
CA PHE A 84 7.32 3.19 6.43
C PHE A 84 6.04 3.35 7.25
N MET A 85 6.16 3.44 8.58
CA MET A 85 5.00 3.73 9.43
C MET A 85 4.37 5.09 9.08
N HIS A 86 5.19 6.15 8.95
CA HIS A 86 4.68 7.49 8.64
C HIS A 86 4.12 7.60 7.20
N LYS A 87 4.78 6.99 6.21
CA LYS A 87 4.29 7.00 4.82
C LYS A 87 2.99 6.22 4.68
N ASN A 88 2.87 5.02 5.26
CA ASN A 88 1.64 4.27 5.13
C ASN A 88 0.48 4.97 5.84
N LEU A 89 0.67 5.52 7.05
CA LEU A 89 -0.38 6.25 7.75
C LEU A 89 -0.90 7.46 6.96
N GLU A 90 -0.03 8.31 6.41
CA GLU A 90 -0.46 9.46 5.63
C GLU A 90 -1.03 9.07 4.25
N GLN A 91 -0.43 8.09 3.58
CA GLN A 91 -0.92 7.63 2.28
C GLN A 91 -2.27 6.91 2.40
N ASP A 92 -2.45 6.07 3.43
CA ASP A 92 -3.70 5.37 3.71
C ASP A 92 -4.80 6.36 4.13
N PHE A 93 -4.46 7.36 4.97
CA PHE A 93 -5.39 8.42 5.33
C PHE A 93 -5.83 9.23 4.12
N ASN A 94 -4.88 9.69 3.29
CA ASN A 94 -5.19 10.52 2.11
C ASN A 94 -6.00 9.73 1.07
N SER A 95 -5.66 8.45 0.85
CA SER A 95 -6.43 7.52 0.01
C SER A 95 -7.86 7.33 0.52
N GLY A 96 -8.02 7.09 1.82
CA GLY A 96 -9.34 6.96 2.47
C GLY A 96 -10.17 8.24 2.38
N TYR A 97 -9.55 9.39 2.63
CA TYR A 97 -10.16 10.72 2.51
C TYR A 97 -10.62 10.98 1.07
N LEU A 98 -9.75 10.75 0.07
CA LEU A 98 -10.08 11.00 -1.33
C LEU A 98 -11.19 10.08 -1.83
N ARG A 99 -11.20 8.81 -1.37
CA ARG A 99 -12.30 7.87 -1.65
C ARG A 99 -13.61 8.37 -1.05
N CYS A 100 -13.61 8.81 0.21
CA CYS A 100 -14.79 9.37 0.87
C CYS A 100 -15.29 10.62 0.14
N LEU A 101 -14.40 11.55 -0.20
CA LEU A 101 -14.73 12.77 -0.94
C LEU A 101 -15.32 12.45 -2.32
N LYS A 102 -14.72 11.50 -3.05
CA LYS A 102 -15.22 11.05 -4.34
C LYS A 102 -16.63 10.47 -4.22
N GLU A 103 -16.88 9.65 -3.21
CA GLU A 103 -18.19 9.06 -2.96
C GLU A 103 -19.23 10.13 -2.57
N ALA A 104 -18.85 11.09 -1.73
CA ALA A 104 -19.70 12.23 -1.37
C ALA A 104 -20.04 13.09 -2.59
N MET A 105 -19.05 13.40 -3.42
CA MET A 105 -19.26 14.12 -4.68
C MET A 105 -20.15 13.33 -5.65
N HIS A 106 -19.95 12.02 -5.74
CA HIS A 106 -20.79 11.14 -6.54
C HIS A 106 -22.25 11.19 -6.04
N PHE A 107 -22.48 10.99 -4.74
CA PHE A 107 -23.81 11.11 -4.13
C PHE A 107 -24.47 12.46 -4.41
N LEU A 108 -23.71 13.56 -4.30
CA LEU A 108 -24.20 14.90 -4.61
C LEU A 108 -24.46 15.11 -6.11
N SER A 109 -23.70 14.47 -6.99
CA SER A 109 -23.93 14.52 -8.44
C SER A 109 -25.18 13.74 -8.87
N TYR A 110 -25.55 12.69 -8.13
CA TYR A 110 -26.82 11.97 -8.29
C TYR A 110 -27.98 12.68 -7.60
N TYR A 111 -27.71 13.71 -6.81
CA TYR A 111 -28.71 14.70 -6.42
C TYR A 111 -29.04 15.55 -7.67
N GLU A 112 -29.78 14.96 -8.60
CA GLU A 112 -30.82 15.74 -9.25
C GLU A 112 -31.61 16.39 -8.09
N PRO A 113 -31.76 17.72 -8.05
CA PRO A 113 -32.82 18.28 -7.23
C PRO A 113 -34.05 17.52 -7.70
N LYS A 114 -34.65 16.70 -6.82
CA LYS A 114 -35.91 16.02 -7.11
C LYS A 114 -36.73 17.07 -7.82
N LYS A 115 -37.00 16.90 -9.12
CA LYS A 115 -37.97 17.73 -9.80
C LYS A 115 -39.17 17.61 -8.90
N GLU A 116 -39.49 18.72 -8.25
CA GLU A 116 -40.66 18.90 -7.43
C GLU A 116 -41.81 18.66 -8.40
N THR A 117 -42.12 17.38 -8.62
CA THR A 117 -43.12 16.93 -9.55
C THR A 117 -44.40 17.04 -8.76
N GLN A 118 -44.87 18.29 -8.73
CA GLN A 118 -46.22 18.69 -8.44
C GLN A 118 -46.75 18.25 -7.07
N LEU A 119 -46.12 18.69 -5.97
CA LEU A 119 -46.99 19.14 -4.88
C LEU A 119 -47.59 20.46 -5.36
N ARG A 120 -48.68 20.36 -6.12
CA ARG A 120 -49.42 21.49 -6.68
C ARG A 120 -49.85 22.35 -5.49
N LYS A 121 -49.03 23.33 -5.10
CA LYS A 121 -49.37 24.30 -4.05
C LYS A 121 -50.70 24.88 -4.48
N PRO A 122 -51.80 24.64 -3.75
CA PRO A 122 -53.08 25.11 -4.18
C PRO A 122 -53.00 26.63 -4.24
N THR A 123 -53.25 27.20 -5.42
CA THR A 123 -53.33 28.65 -5.60
C THR A 123 -54.30 29.21 -4.56
N ALA A 124 -54.05 30.42 -4.03
CA ALA A 124 -54.91 31.04 -3.03
C ALA A 124 -56.40 31.02 -3.43
N GLU A 125 -56.69 31.11 -4.73
CA GLU A 125 -58.04 30.99 -5.29
C GLU A 125 -58.68 29.60 -5.14
N LYS A 126 -57.88 28.53 -5.16
CA LYS A 126 -58.36 27.16 -4.92
C LYS A 126 -58.71 26.99 -3.45
N LEU A 127 -57.83 27.40 -2.54
CA LEU A 127 -58.10 27.37 -1.10
C LEU A 127 -59.31 28.24 -0.73
N ARG A 128 -59.45 29.41 -1.34
CA ARG A 128 -60.60 30.31 -1.12
C ARG A 128 -61.91 29.69 -1.60
N ARG A 129 -61.90 28.99 -2.74
CA ARG A 129 -63.07 28.25 -3.24
C ARG A 129 -63.41 27.06 -2.34
N ASP A 130 -62.42 26.29 -1.92
CA ASP A 130 -62.63 25.12 -1.06
C ASP A 130 -63.18 25.54 0.32
N TRP A 131 -62.69 26.67 0.87
CA TRP A 131 -63.24 27.25 2.11
C TRP A 131 -64.67 27.76 1.94
N ASN A 132 -64.95 28.53 0.89
CA ASN A 132 -66.32 29.00 0.62
C ASN A 132 -67.30 27.85 0.39
N ASN A 133 -66.90 26.82 -0.36
CA ASN A 133 -67.73 25.65 -0.60
C ASN A 133 -67.99 24.87 0.69
N SER A 134 -66.98 24.72 1.55
CA SER A 134 -67.14 24.07 2.86
C SER A 134 -68.11 24.83 3.77
N SER A 135 -68.01 26.16 3.84
CA SER A 135 -68.94 27.00 4.60
C SER A 135 -70.37 26.94 4.04
N ILE A 136 -70.54 26.91 2.71
CA ILE A 136 -71.87 26.78 2.09
C ILE A 136 -72.50 25.42 2.43
N GLU A 137 -71.74 24.32 2.41
CA GLU A 137 -72.26 23.00 2.78
C GLU A 137 -72.61 22.91 4.28
N GLN A 138 -71.83 23.54 5.16
CA GLN A 138 -72.18 23.63 6.59
C GLN A 138 -73.45 24.46 6.82
N LEU A 139 -73.62 25.57 6.11
CA LEU A 139 -74.84 26.39 6.18
C LEU A 139 -76.06 25.63 5.66
N LYS A 140 -75.94 24.88 4.55
CA LYS A 140 -77.01 24.01 4.05
C LYS A 140 -77.38 22.91 5.06
N LEU A 141 -76.39 22.32 5.73
CA LEU A 141 -76.61 21.33 6.80
C LEU A 141 -77.30 21.93 8.02
N LEU A 142 -76.96 23.16 8.40
CA LEU A 142 -77.63 23.85 9.51
C LEU A 142 -79.08 24.19 9.15
N VAL A 143 -79.29 24.82 7.98
CA VAL A 143 -80.63 25.21 7.51
C VAL A 143 -81.52 23.99 7.24
N GLY A 144 -80.96 22.91 6.68
CA GLY A 144 -81.68 21.65 6.47
C GLY A 144 -82.04 20.93 7.77
N LYS A 145 -81.25 21.09 8.83
CA LYS A 145 -81.58 20.57 10.17
C LYS A 145 -82.66 21.38 10.87
N GLU A 146 -82.73 22.70 10.62
CA GLU A 146 -83.80 23.56 11.15
C GLU A 146 -85.16 23.29 10.46
N PHE A 147 -85.17 22.85 9.19
CA PHE A 147 -86.40 22.53 8.45
C PHE A 147 -87.00 21.15 8.77
N GLN A 148 -86.31 20.31 9.56
CA GLN A 148 -86.79 19.02 10.06
C GLN A 148 -87.30 19.09 11.51
N ARG A 149 -87.25 20.28 12.14
CA ARG A 149 -87.72 20.51 13.51
C ARG A 149 -89.10 21.18 13.61
N TYR A 150 -89.77 21.41 12.49
CA TYR A 150 -91.16 21.89 12.42
C TYR A 150 -92.04 20.91 11.64
#